data_AF-A0A525VYJ0-F1
#
_entry.id   AF-A0A525VYJ0-F1
#
_cell.length_a   1.000
_cell.length_b   1.000
_cell.length_c   1.000
_cell.angle_alpha   90.00
_cell.angle_beta   90.00
_cell.angle_gamma   90.00
#
_symmetry.space_group_name_H-M   'P 1'
#
loop_
_entity.id
_entity.type
_entity.pdbx_description
1 polymer ?
#
loop_
_entity_poly.entity_id
_entity_poly.type
_entity_poly.pdbx_seq_one_letter_code
_entity_poly.pdbx_strand_id
1 'polypeptide(L)'
;QVFHPQVITMGKSYTMPFYSGVKEGGVVIINSAQPLLSDEDVERLKDLNVAVFYIPGTELAIEVAGTELSTNMSMIGSVSGITKCVSLEGLDGALQERFGKKFVASGGTASLDEAIKKKFAKKEMLLAKNLATVKAAYDIASEWAEKNKIELRVGNPAVAA
;
A
#
# COMPACT_ATOMS: atom_id res chain seq x y z
N GLN A 1 -26.70 -3.73 6.82
CA GLN A 1 -25.57 -4.37 7.52
C GLN A 1 -24.41 -3.40 7.44
N VAL A 2 -23.84 -2.97 8.57
CA VAL A 2 -22.78 -1.95 8.59
C VAL A 2 -21.44 -2.64 8.26
N PHE A 3 -20.91 -2.38 7.06
CA PHE A 3 -19.55 -2.79 6.70
C PHE A 3 -18.59 -1.70 7.15
N HIS A 4 -17.70 -2.05 8.08
CA HIS A 4 -16.60 -1.19 8.51
C HIS A 4 -15.67 -0.94 7.31
N PRO A 5 -15.20 0.30 7.06
CA PRO A 5 -14.43 0.66 5.86
C PRO A 5 -13.02 0.03 5.77
N GLN A 6 -12.65 -0.82 6.73
CA GLN A 6 -11.36 -1.49 6.81
C GLN A 6 -11.59 -2.92 7.27
N VAL A 7 -11.34 -3.88 6.38
CA VAL A 7 -11.40 -5.32 6.67
C VAL A 7 -10.03 -5.92 6.34
N ILE A 8 -9.41 -6.59 7.31
CA ILE A 8 -8.29 -7.51 7.09
C ILE A 8 -8.81 -8.91 7.47
N THR A 9 -9.20 -9.72 6.48
CA THR A 9 -9.67 -11.10 6.71
C THR A 9 -8.51 -12.10 6.75
N MET A 10 -8.51 -12.98 7.75
CA MET A 10 -7.57 -14.10 7.95
C MET A 10 -7.92 -15.35 7.09
N GLY A 11 -8.33 -15.18 5.84
CA GLY A 11 -8.41 -16.26 4.84
C GLY A 11 -7.11 -16.31 4.02
N LYS A 12 -6.73 -17.46 3.44
CA LYS A 12 -5.63 -17.52 2.46
C LYS A 12 -5.96 -16.52 1.34
N SER A 13 -5.18 -15.46 1.25
CA SER A 13 -5.55 -14.17 0.65
C SER A 13 -5.64 -14.14 -0.88
N TYR A 14 -5.75 -15.30 -1.53
CA TYR A 14 -5.69 -15.46 -2.99
C TYR A 14 -6.88 -16.26 -3.54
N THR A 15 -7.80 -16.74 -2.68
CA THR A 15 -8.94 -17.58 -3.09
C THR A 15 -10.31 -16.92 -2.92
N MET A 16 -10.37 -15.64 -2.55
CA MET A 16 -11.62 -14.89 -2.45
C MET A 16 -11.53 -13.59 -3.27
N PRO A 17 -12.60 -13.17 -3.97
CA PRO A 17 -12.60 -11.92 -4.73
C PRO A 17 -12.58 -10.72 -3.78
N PHE A 18 -11.39 -10.24 -3.41
CA PHE A 18 -11.14 -9.14 -2.46
C PHE A 18 -11.78 -7.80 -2.84
N TYR A 19 -12.28 -7.69 -4.07
CA TYR A 19 -12.99 -6.52 -4.61
C TYR A 19 -14.52 -6.63 -4.42
N SER A 20 -15.04 -7.68 -3.79
CA SER A 20 -16.44 -7.68 -3.35
C SER A 20 -16.66 -6.60 -2.30
N GLY A 21 -17.43 -5.57 -2.65
CA GLY A 21 -17.67 -4.40 -1.80
C GLY A 21 -16.85 -3.15 -2.17
N VAL A 22 -16.02 -3.21 -3.22
CA VAL A 22 -15.48 -1.97 -3.80
C VAL A 22 -16.64 -1.10 -4.27
N LYS A 23 -16.59 0.19 -3.92
CA LYS A 23 -17.61 1.14 -4.34
C LYS A 23 -17.44 1.48 -5.82
N GLU A 24 -18.53 1.86 -6.46
CA GLU A 24 -18.51 2.40 -7.81
C GLU A 24 -17.55 3.60 -7.91
N GLY A 25 -16.71 3.63 -8.95
CA GLY A 25 -15.65 4.65 -9.08
C GLY A 25 -14.45 4.43 -8.14
N GLY A 26 -14.36 3.28 -7.47
CA GLY A 26 -13.27 2.94 -6.57
C GLY A 26 -11.96 2.60 -7.30
N VAL A 27 -10.93 2.27 -6.52
CA VAL A 27 -9.63 1.81 -7.05
C VAL A 27 -9.23 0.52 -6.34
N VAL A 28 -8.76 -0.44 -7.13
CA VAL A 28 -8.14 -1.69 -6.64
C VAL A 28 -6.66 -1.64 -6.97
N ILE A 29 -5.80 -1.79 -5.97
CA ILE A 29 -4.35 -1.86 -6.13
C ILE A 29 -3.89 -3.30 -5.92
N ILE A 30 -3.19 -3.86 -6.89
CA ILE A 30 -2.76 -5.26 -6.90
C ILE A 30 -1.24 -5.30 -6.94
N ASN A 31 -0.65 -5.95 -5.93
CA ASN A 31 0.78 -6.24 -5.91
C ASN A 31 1.08 -7.43 -6.85
N SER A 32 1.33 -7.15 -8.12
CA SER A 32 1.69 -8.16 -9.11
C SER A 32 2.30 -7.51 -10.35
N ALA A 33 3.35 -8.14 -10.89
CA ALA A 33 3.91 -7.79 -12.20
C ALA A 33 3.03 -8.27 -13.37
N GLN A 34 2.12 -9.21 -13.11
CA GLN A 34 1.28 -9.86 -14.13
C GLN A 34 -0.21 -9.69 -13.82
N PRO A 35 -1.10 -9.65 -14.83
CA PRO A 35 -2.54 -9.68 -14.61
C PRO A 35 -2.96 -10.93 -13.81
N LEU A 36 -3.79 -10.73 -12.78
CA LEU A 36 -4.28 -11.82 -11.91
C LEU A 36 -5.81 -11.98 -11.93
N LEU A 37 -6.51 -10.97 -12.44
CA LEU A 37 -7.97 -10.98 -12.52
C LEU A 37 -8.43 -11.85 -13.70
N SER A 38 -9.49 -12.62 -13.49
CA SER A 38 -10.17 -13.29 -14.59
C SER A 38 -10.89 -12.30 -15.49
N ASP A 39 -11.28 -12.70 -16.70
CA ASP A 39 -12.05 -11.85 -17.60
C ASP A 39 -13.39 -11.41 -16.99
N GLU A 40 -14.05 -12.31 -16.24
CA GLU A 40 -15.29 -12.03 -15.51
C GLU A 40 -15.07 -10.94 -14.43
N ASP A 41 -13.96 -11.01 -13.71
CA ASP A 41 -13.64 -10.01 -12.69
C ASP A 41 -13.32 -8.64 -13.29
N VAL A 42 -12.61 -8.64 -14.42
CA VAL A 42 -12.30 -7.43 -15.18
C VAL A 42 -13.60 -6.78 -15.67
N GLU A 43 -14.54 -7.56 -16.20
CA GLU A 43 -15.85 -7.06 -16.64
C GLU A 43 -16.64 -6.48 -15.46
N ARG A 44 -16.75 -7.22 -14.35
CA ARG A 44 -17.45 -6.76 -13.15
C ARG A 44 -16.89 -5.45 -12.59
N LEU A 45 -15.57 -5.29 -12.58
CA LEU A 45 -14.92 -4.06 -12.12
C LEU A 45 -15.13 -2.90 -13.09
N LYS A 46 -15.13 -3.15 -14.40
CA LYS A 46 -15.47 -2.14 -15.42
C LYS A 46 -16.91 -1.66 -15.27
N ASP A 47 -17.86 -2.55 -15.03
CA ASP A 47 -19.27 -2.20 -14.83
C ASP A 47 -19.47 -1.28 -13.61
N LEU A 48 -18.63 -1.45 -12.58
CA LEU A 48 -18.60 -0.57 -11.40
C LEU A 48 -17.72 0.66 -11.59
N ASN A 49 -17.17 0.91 -12.79
CA ASN A 49 -16.22 1.97 -13.07
C ASN A 49 -15.02 1.98 -12.09
N VAL A 50 -14.56 0.80 -11.68
CA VAL A 50 -13.45 0.64 -10.75
C VAL A 50 -12.14 0.60 -11.52
N ALA A 51 -11.21 1.48 -11.18
CA ALA A 51 -9.90 1.47 -11.78
C ALA A 51 -9.00 0.41 -11.12
N VAL A 52 -8.22 -0.31 -11.92
CA VAL A 52 -7.31 -1.35 -11.45
C VAL A 52 -5.88 -0.92 -11.70
N PHE A 53 -5.10 -0.78 -10.62
CA PHE A 53 -3.69 -0.44 -10.67
C PHE A 53 -2.85 -1.66 -10.28
N TYR A 54 -1.94 -2.07 -11.16
CA TYR A 54 -0.96 -3.11 -10.89
C TYR A 54 0.39 -2.47 -10.59
N ILE A 55 1.04 -2.96 -9.54
CA ILE A 55 2.42 -2.59 -9.22
C ILE A 55 3.20 -3.84 -8.76
N PRO A 56 4.43 -4.08 -9.26
CA PRO A 56 5.31 -5.14 -8.74
C PRO A 56 5.98 -4.66 -7.45
N GLY A 57 5.18 -4.50 -6.40
CA GLY A 57 5.59 -3.87 -5.14
C GLY A 57 6.67 -4.64 -4.39
N THR A 58 6.71 -5.97 -4.53
CA THR A 58 7.74 -6.81 -3.91
C THR A 58 9.08 -6.64 -4.60
N GLU A 59 9.07 -6.68 -5.93
CA GLU A 59 10.25 -6.50 -6.77
C GLU A 59 10.82 -5.09 -6.58
N LEU A 60 9.95 -4.08 -6.56
CA LEU A 60 10.34 -2.69 -6.26
C LEU A 60 10.98 -2.55 -4.87
N ALA A 61 10.47 -3.25 -3.86
CA ALA A 61 11.06 -3.26 -2.53
C ALA A 61 12.44 -3.93 -2.51
N ILE A 62 12.62 -5.02 -3.25
CA ILE A 62 13.92 -5.67 -3.41
C ILE A 62 14.91 -4.75 -4.14
N GLU A 63 14.48 -4.09 -5.22
CA GLU A 63 15.32 -3.17 -6.00
C GLU A 63 15.76 -1.97 -5.17
N VAL A 64 14.83 -1.32 -4.46
CA VAL A 64 15.10 -0.06 -3.74
C VAL A 64 15.70 -0.29 -2.36
N ALA A 65 15.17 -1.25 -1.60
CA ALA A 65 15.57 -1.48 -0.21
C ALA A 65 16.52 -2.70 -0.05
N GLY A 66 16.68 -3.54 -1.07
CA GLY A 66 17.44 -4.79 -0.99
C GLY A 66 16.70 -5.89 -0.20
N THR A 67 15.39 -5.74 0.03
CA THR A 67 14.60 -6.72 0.80
C THR A 67 13.12 -6.64 0.52
N GLU A 68 12.46 -7.79 0.42
CA GLU A 68 11.00 -7.93 0.34
C GLU A 68 10.25 -7.43 1.59
N LEU A 69 10.95 -7.26 2.72
CA LEU A 69 10.33 -6.75 3.96
C LEU A 69 9.76 -5.32 3.80
N SER A 70 10.19 -4.58 2.76
CA SER A 70 9.67 -3.25 2.43
C SER A 70 8.51 -3.29 1.42
N THR A 71 7.96 -4.46 1.07
CA THR A 71 6.81 -4.58 0.15
C THR A 71 5.58 -3.82 0.65
N ASN A 72 5.34 -3.78 1.96
CA ASN A 72 4.25 -2.97 2.50
C ASN A 72 4.45 -1.46 2.24
N MET A 73 5.69 -0.99 2.17
CA MET A 73 6.02 0.42 1.90
C MET A 73 5.69 0.80 0.45
N SER A 74 5.90 -0.10 -0.51
CA SER A 74 5.48 0.15 -1.89
C SER A 74 3.95 0.22 -1.98
N MET A 75 3.22 -0.60 -1.22
CA MET A 75 1.76 -0.51 -1.18
C MET A 75 1.26 0.80 -0.53
N ILE A 76 1.87 1.24 0.57
CA ILE A 76 1.55 2.53 1.22
C ILE A 76 1.85 3.70 0.28
N GLY A 77 3.01 3.68 -0.38
CA GLY A 77 3.38 4.67 -1.39
C GLY A 77 2.36 4.71 -2.52
N SER A 78 1.94 3.54 -3.04
CA SER A 78 0.96 3.43 -4.12
C SER A 78 -0.40 4.01 -3.76
N VAL A 79 -0.95 3.63 -2.60
CA VAL A 79 -2.23 4.17 -2.11
C VAL A 79 -2.13 5.68 -1.95
N SER A 80 -1.04 6.18 -1.35
CA SER A 80 -0.87 7.62 -1.11
C SER A 80 -0.64 8.41 -2.40
N GLY A 81 0.05 7.82 -3.38
CA GLY A 81 0.31 8.42 -4.69
C GLY A 81 -0.96 8.58 -5.52
N ILE A 82 -1.83 7.57 -5.49
CA ILE A 82 -3.13 7.61 -6.15
C ILE A 82 -4.12 8.51 -5.40
N THR A 83 -4.24 8.34 -4.08
CA THR A 83 -5.32 8.97 -3.30
C THR A 83 -5.00 10.35 -2.79
N LYS A 84 -3.71 10.70 -2.67
CA LYS A 84 -3.23 11.93 -2.02
C LYS A 84 -3.81 12.15 -0.61
N CYS A 85 -4.27 11.08 0.04
CA CYS A 85 -4.94 11.18 1.35
C CYS A 85 -3.97 11.55 2.49
N VAL A 86 -2.66 11.36 2.27
CA VAL A 86 -1.58 11.72 3.19
C VAL A 86 -0.41 12.29 2.37
N SER A 87 0.27 13.32 2.89
CA SER A 87 1.47 13.89 2.26
C SER A 87 2.71 13.00 2.48
N LEU A 88 3.71 13.13 1.60
CA LEU A 88 5.01 12.45 1.78
C LEU A 88 5.68 12.82 3.10
N GLU A 89 5.51 14.06 3.57
CA GLU A 89 6.02 14.52 4.88
C GLU A 89 5.31 13.81 6.03
N GLY A 90 3.98 13.62 5.94
CA GLY A 90 3.21 12.86 6.92
C GLY A 90 3.62 11.38 6.96
N LEU A 91 3.90 10.78 5.80
CA LEU A 91 4.41 9.42 5.72
C LEU A 91 5.80 9.28 6.33
N ASP A 92 6.71 10.20 6.07
CA ASP A 92 8.04 10.22 6.72
C ASP A 92 7.87 10.37 8.23
N GLY A 93 7.09 11.34 8.70
CA GLY A 93 6.79 11.52 10.13
C GLY A 93 6.27 10.24 10.80
N ALA A 94 5.33 9.53 10.16
CA ALA A 94 4.79 8.26 10.67
C ALA A 94 5.85 7.14 10.70
N LEU A 95 6.75 7.08 9.71
CA LEU A 95 7.87 6.14 9.71
C LEU A 95 8.85 6.45 10.84
N GLN A 96 9.20 7.72 11.05
CA GLN A 96 10.04 8.18 12.15
C GLN A 96 9.41 7.89 13.51
N GLU A 97 8.09 8.04 13.67
CA GLU A 97 7.44 7.71 14.92
C GLU A 97 7.47 6.21 15.20
N ARG A 98 7.09 5.41 14.20
CA ARG A 98 6.97 3.96 14.32
C ARG A 98 8.31 3.26 14.49
N PHE A 99 9.32 3.69 13.74
CA PHE A 99 10.62 3.03 13.70
C PHE A 99 11.76 3.88 14.26
N GLY A 100 11.57 5.18 14.53
CA GLY A 100 12.58 6.12 15.03
C GLY A 100 12.64 6.27 16.55
N LYS A 101 11.57 5.95 17.30
CA LYS A 101 11.60 5.83 18.78
C LYS A 101 11.89 4.38 19.23
N LYS A 102 11.94 4.11 20.54
CA LYS A 102 12.22 2.76 21.10
C LYS A 102 11.26 1.76 20.42
N PHE A 103 11.81 0.73 19.79
CA PHE A 103 11.05 -0.34 19.12
C PHE A 103 9.94 -0.82 20.06
N VAL A 104 8.67 -0.56 19.70
CA VAL A 104 7.54 -0.98 20.52
C VAL A 104 7.32 -2.46 20.25
N ALA A 105 7.98 -3.28 21.08
CA ALA A 105 7.86 -4.72 21.03
C ALA A 105 6.47 -5.13 21.53
N SER A 106 5.53 -5.32 20.60
CA SER A 106 4.39 -6.20 20.87
C SER A 106 4.90 -7.64 20.73
N GLY A 107 4.51 -8.58 21.59
CA GLY A 107 5.18 -9.88 21.77
C GLY A 107 5.40 -10.75 20.52
N GLY A 108 4.79 -10.45 19.37
CA GLY A 108 5.07 -11.10 18.08
C GLY A 108 6.18 -10.46 17.23
N THR A 109 6.67 -9.25 17.56
CA THR A 109 7.66 -8.51 16.76
C THR A 109 9.11 -8.80 17.14
N ALA A 110 9.37 -9.50 18.25
CA ALA A 110 10.74 -9.80 18.68
C ALA A 110 11.54 -10.63 17.64
N SER A 111 10.89 -11.54 16.92
CA SER A 111 11.49 -12.30 15.81
C SER A 111 11.66 -11.46 14.54
N LEU A 112 10.73 -10.53 14.29
CA LEU A 112 10.83 -9.56 13.21
C LEU A 112 11.98 -8.57 13.47
N ASP A 113 12.19 -8.21 14.74
CA ASP A 113 13.25 -7.30 15.19
C ASP A 113 14.65 -7.89 14.94
N GLU A 114 14.85 -9.19 15.11
CA GLU A 114 16.11 -9.85 14.74
C GLU A 114 16.34 -9.88 13.23
N ALA A 115 15.31 -10.20 12.44
CA ALA A 115 15.41 -10.21 10.98
C ALA A 115 15.69 -8.81 10.41
N ILE A 116 15.04 -7.78 10.99
CA ILE A 116 15.25 -6.38 10.64
C ILE A 116 16.66 -5.93 11.04
N LYS A 117 17.12 -6.21 12.26
CA LYS A 117 18.50 -5.88 12.70
C LYS A 117 19.56 -6.54 11.82
N LYS A 118 19.30 -7.76 11.32
CA LYS A 118 20.23 -8.48 10.44
C LYS A 118 20.29 -7.89 9.03
N LYS A 119 19.15 -7.44 8.47
CA LYS A 119 19.09 -6.85 7.11
C LYS A 119 19.36 -5.35 7.07
N PHE A 120 19.08 -4.63 8.15
CA PHE A 120 19.31 -3.20 8.28
C PHE A 120 20.28 -2.97 9.44
N ALA A 121 21.57 -2.89 9.08
CA ALA A 121 22.67 -2.73 10.05
C ALA A 121 22.56 -1.46 10.91
N LYS A 122 21.80 -0.45 10.44
CA LYS A 122 21.57 0.82 11.12
C LYS A 122 20.10 1.25 10.98
N LYS A 123 19.54 1.78 12.05
CA LYS A 123 18.15 2.23 12.14
C LYS A 123 17.83 3.33 11.12
N GLU A 124 18.79 4.21 10.89
CA GLU A 124 18.74 5.27 9.89
C GLU A 124 18.64 4.70 8.48
N MET A 125 19.31 3.58 8.21
CA MET A 125 19.25 2.88 6.92
C MET A 125 17.89 2.21 6.70
N LEU A 126 17.28 1.66 7.75
CA LEU A 126 15.89 1.12 7.70
C LEU A 126 14.91 2.21 7.31
N LEU A 127 14.96 3.35 8.01
CA LEU A 127 14.07 4.49 7.77
C LEU A 127 14.26 5.04 6.35
N ALA A 128 15.51 5.29 5.94
CA ALA A 128 15.83 5.81 4.63
C ALA A 128 15.37 4.88 3.50
N LYS A 129 15.62 3.57 3.62
CA LYS A 129 15.21 2.59 2.59
C LYS A 129 13.69 2.42 2.51
N ASN A 130 13.00 2.36 3.65
CA ASN A 130 11.53 2.31 3.65
C ASN A 130 10.94 3.57 3.03
N LEU A 131 11.46 4.75 3.38
CA LEU A 131 11.00 6.01 2.78
C LEU A 131 11.31 6.07 1.28
N ALA A 132 12.46 5.57 0.84
CA ALA A 132 12.81 5.48 -0.58
C ALA A 132 11.81 4.59 -1.34
N THR A 133 11.44 3.42 -0.78
CA THR A 133 10.42 2.55 -1.37
C THR A 133 9.04 3.21 -1.41
N VAL A 134 8.66 3.95 -0.36
CA VAL A 134 7.42 4.75 -0.37
C VAL A 134 7.44 5.76 -1.51
N LYS A 135 8.53 6.53 -1.65
CA LYS A 135 8.66 7.58 -2.69
C LYS A 135 8.60 6.98 -4.10
N ALA A 136 9.36 5.93 -4.35
CA ALA A 136 9.36 5.28 -5.67
C ALA A 136 7.97 4.79 -6.07
N ALA A 137 7.25 4.13 -5.15
CA ALA A 137 5.89 3.67 -5.44
C ALA A 137 4.87 4.82 -5.52
N TYR A 138 5.05 5.86 -4.72
CA TYR A 138 4.22 7.07 -4.76
C TYR A 138 4.30 7.74 -6.12
N ASP A 139 5.51 7.91 -6.67
CA ASP A 139 5.72 8.56 -7.96
C ASP A 139 5.07 7.75 -9.09
N ILE A 140 5.34 6.43 -9.16
CA ILE A 140 4.72 5.53 -10.15
C ILE A 140 3.19 5.59 -10.10
N ALA A 141 2.63 5.52 -8.89
CA ALA A 141 1.18 5.49 -8.71
C ALA A 141 0.53 6.86 -8.99
N SER A 142 1.24 7.95 -8.70
CA SER A 142 0.82 9.32 -9.03
C SER A 142 0.75 9.54 -10.54
N GLU A 143 1.81 9.16 -11.25
CA GLU A 143 1.86 9.24 -12.72
C GLU A 143 0.75 8.39 -13.36
N TRP A 144 0.52 7.19 -12.83
CA TRP A 144 -0.58 6.34 -13.28
C TRP A 144 -1.94 7.01 -13.03
N ALA A 145 -2.17 7.59 -11.86
CA ALA A 145 -3.43 8.26 -11.53
C ALA A 145 -3.70 9.45 -12.46
N GLU A 146 -2.68 10.28 -12.70
CA GLU A 146 -2.76 11.44 -13.61
C GLU A 146 -3.06 11.02 -15.04
N LYS A 147 -2.32 10.01 -15.56
CA LYS A 147 -2.50 9.49 -16.91
C LYS A 147 -3.90 8.90 -17.13
N ASN A 148 -4.43 8.21 -16.13
CA ASN A 148 -5.76 7.58 -16.18
C ASN A 148 -6.88 8.52 -15.70
N LYS A 149 -6.57 9.79 -15.37
CA LYS A 149 -7.52 10.81 -14.90
C LYS A 149 -8.38 10.30 -13.73
N ILE A 150 -7.73 9.63 -12.79
CA ILE A 150 -8.40 9.04 -11.64
C ILE A 150 -8.87 10.16 -10.70
N GLU A 151 -10.14 10.53 -10.80
CA GLU A 151 -10.81 11.38 -9.83
C GLU A 151 -11.36 10.51 -8.69
N LEU A 152 -10.61 10.44 -7.59
CA LEU A 152 -11.11 9.77 -6.42
C LEU A 152 -12.17 10.63 -5.74
N ARG A 153 -13.32 10.02 -5.50
CA ARG A 153 -14.29 10.49 -4.51
C ARG A 153 -13.72 10.24 -3.12
N VAL A 154 -12.66 10.97 -2.75
CA VAL A 154 -12.20 11.05 -1.37
C VAL A 154 -13.38 11.58 -0.57
N GLY A 155 -13.84 10.80 0.41
CA GLY A 155 -14.93 11.22 1.29
C GLY A 155 -14.61 12.61 1.81
N ASN A 156 -15.54 13.56 1.62
CA ASN A 156 -15.36 14.95 2.02
C ASN A 156 -14.79 15.01 3.45
N PRO A 157 -13.58 15.56 3.67
CA PRO A 157 -12.96 15.64 4.99
C PRO A 157 -13.85 16.35 6.01
N ALA A 158 -14.76 17.21 5.56
CA ALA A 158 -15.70 17.95 6.40
C ALA A 158 -16.78 17.07 7.07
N VAL A 159 -16.90 15.79 6.73
CA VAL A 159 -17.88 14.86 7.34
C VAL A 159 -17.27 14.10 8.53
N ALA A 160 -15.97 14.27 8.80
CA ALA A 160 -15.26 13.60 9.89
C ALA A 160 -14.97 14.51 11.12
N ALA A 161 -15.59 15.70 11.19
CA ALA A 161 -15.47 16.65 12.31
C ALA A 161 -16.75 16.70 13.15
#